data_AF-A0A425WKH9-F1
#
_entry.id   AF-A0A425WKH9-F1
#
_cell.length_a   1.000
_cell.length_b   1.000
_cell.length_c   1.000
_cell.angle_alpha   90.00
_cell.angle_beta   90.00
_cell.angle_gamma   90.00
#
_symmetry.space_group_name_H-M   'P 1'
#
loop_
_entity.id
_entity.type
_entity.pdbx_description
1 polymer ?
#
loop_
_entity_poly.entity_id
_entity_poly.type
_entity_poly.pdbx_seq_one_letter_code
_entity_poly.pdbx_strand_id
1 'polypeptide(L)'
;MATMEKLDFSSDCLEGCADEIMDRLVATNHEKSAGYGLDEHSIHAQRLIKDACKAPSAEVFFLVGGTQTNEVAISALLAPWEGVIAAASGHIAVHEAGAIEAGGQS
;
A
#
# COMPACT_ATOMS: atom_id res chain seq x y z
N MET A 1 -12.34 -10.61 -37.78
CA MET A 1 -13.40 -10.20 -36.85
C MET A 1 -12.70 -9.79 -35.56
N ALA A 2 -12.71 -8.49 -35.22
CA ALA A 2 -12.26 -8.06 -33.90
C ALA A 2 -13.32 -8.52 -32.89
N THR A 3 -12.93 -9.36 -31.95
CA THR A 3 -13.74 -9.66 -30.77
C THR A 3 -13.92 -8.36 -30.01
N MET A 4 -15.17 -7.92 -29.83
CA MET A 4 -15.48 -6.77 -28.98
C MET A 4 -15.14 -7.17 -27.55
N GLU A 5 -14.05 -6.60 -27.04
CA GLU A 5 -13.57 -6.86 -25.69
C GLU A 5 -14.62 -6.38 -24.69
N LYS A 6 -15.07 -7.28 -23.82
CA LYS A 6 -16.11 -7.00 -22.83
C LYS A 6 -15.42 -6.29 -21.68
N LEU A 7 -15.67 -4.99 -21.52
CA LEU A 7 -15.16 -4.22 -20.38
C LEU A 7 -15.63 -4.87 -19.07
N ASP A 8 -14.67 -5.26 -18.24
CA ASP A 8 -14.92 -5.79 -16.90
C ASP A 8 -14.91 -4.63 -15.90
N PHE A 9 -16.02 -4.47 -15.19
CA PHE A 9 -16.25 -3.38 -14.23
C PHE A 9 -16.26 -3.89 -12.77
N SER A 10 -15.67 -5.07 -12.51
CA SER A 10 -15.70 -5.70 -11.18
C SER A 10 -14.70 -5.12 -10.19
N SER A 11 -13.58 -4.55 -10.64
CA SER A 11 -12.55 -3.90 -9.82
C SER A 11 -11.74 -2.88 -10.64
N ASP A 12 -11.14 -1.90 -9.97
CA ASP A 12 -10.17 -0.95 -10.52
C ASP A 12 -8.74 -1.51 -10.62
N CYS A 13 -8.49 -2.73 -10.11
CA CYS A 13 -7.20 -3.42 -10.14
C CYS A 13 -7.16 -4.61 -11.12
N LEU A 14 -8.00 -4.58 -12.16
CA LEU A 14 -8.10 -5.68 -13.14
C LEU A 14 -6.94 -5.69 -14.15
N GLU A 15 -6.27 -4.56 -14.29
CA GLU A 15 -5.16 -4.34 -15.21
C GLU A 15 -3.85 -4.20 -14.42
N GLY A 16 -2.71 -4.18 -15.13
CA GLY A 16 -1.40 -4.07 -14.50
C GLY A 16 -1.15 -2.68 -13.90
N CYS A 17 -0.40 -1.85 -14.61
CA CYS A 17 -0.09 -0.48 -14.20
C CYS A 17 -0.21 0.47 -15.40
N ALA A 18 -0.19 1.77 -15.13
CA ALA A 18 -0.08 2.77 -16.17
C ALA A 18 1.22 2.59 -16.99
N ASP A 19 1.16 2.89 -18.30
CA ASP A 19 2.28 2.69 -19.23
C ASP A 19 3.56 3.39 -18.74
N GLU A 20 3.45 4.59 -18.16
CA GLU A 20 4.59 5.35 -17.65
C GLU A 20 5.31 4.64 -16.49
N ILE A 21 4.58 3.86 -15.69
CA ILE A 21 5.17 3.04 -14.63
C ILE A 21 5.96 1.89 -15.24
N MET A 22 5.38 1.19 -16.22
CA MET A 22 6.04 0.07 -16.90
C MET A 22 7.30 0.53 -17.63
N ASP A 23 7.21 1.63 -18.38
CA ASP A 23 8.34 2.24 -19.10
C ASP A 23 9.47 2.59 -18.13
N ARG A 24 9.14 3.17 -16.96
CA ARG A 24 10.16 3.52 -15.98
C ARG A 24 10.81 2.28 -15.37
N LEU A 25 10.04 1.25 -15.05
CA LEU A 25 10.57 -0.02 -14.53
C LEU A 25 11.52 -0.69 -15.53
N VAL A 26 11.16 -0.69 -16.82
CA VAL A 26 12.03 -1.22 -17.88
C VAL A 26 13.32 -0.39 -17.97
N ALA A 27 13.20 0.94 -17.94
CA ALA A 27 14.36 1.83 -18.03
C ALA A 27 15.34 1.67 -16.86
N THR A 28 14.86 1.37 -15.64
CA THR A 28 15.70 1.18 -14.45
C THR A 28 16.17 -0.25 -14.22
N ASN A 29 15.77 -1.22 -15.05
CA ASN A 29 15.95 -2.65 -14.80
C ASN A 29 17.41 -3.12 -14.57
N HIS A 30 18.40 -2.34 -15.04
CA HIS A 30 19.82 -2.64 -14.87
C HIS A 30 20.55 -1.66 -13.95
N GLU A 31 19.83 -0.72 -13.34
CA GLU A 31 20.37 0.16 -12.31
C GLU A 31 20.62 -0.65 -11.03
N LYS A 32 21.80 -0.48 -10.44
CA LYS A 32 22.09 -1.05 -9.12
C LYS A 32 21.65 -0.06 -8.06
N SER A 33 20.73 -0.47 -7.21
CA SER A 33 20.18 0.36 -6.14
C SER A 33 20.33 -0.32 -4.77
N ALA A 34 20.30 0.49 -3.72
CA ALA A 34 20.22 -0.02 -2.35
C ALA A 34 18.85 -0.67 -2.10
N GLY A 35 18.82 -1.75 -1.33
CA GLY A 35 17.56 -2.38 -0.93
C GLY A 35 16.84 -1.63 0.20
N TYR A 36 15.71 -2.18 0.63
CA TYR A 36 14.98 -1.75 1.84
C TYR A 36 14.50 -0.28 1.82
N GLY A 37 14.15 0.24 0.64
CA GLY A 37 13.60 1.60 0.49
C GLY A 37 14.62 2.72 0.68
N LEU A 38 15.92 2.38 0.64
CA LEU A 38 17.03 3.32 0.79
C LEU A 38 17.59 3.78 -0.56
N ASP A 39 16.95 3.41 -1.67
CA ASP A 39 17.33 3.82 -3.02
C ASP A 39 16.85 5.23 -3.37
N GLU A 40 17.41 5.76 -4.46
CA GLU A 40 17.14 7.10 -4.96
C GLU A 40 15.68 7.30 -5.38
N HIS A 41 15.02 6.27 -5.92
CA HIS A 41 13.61 6.36 -6.33
C HIS A 41 12.70 6.44 -5.11
N SER A 42 12.96 5.60 -4.11
CA SER A 42 12.26 5.65 -2.83
C SER A 42 12.41 7.01 -2.16
N ILE A 43 13.63 7.54 -2.04
CA ILE A 43 13.89 8.85 -1.42
C ILE A 43 13.19 9.97 -2.21
N HIS A 44 13.24 9.92 -3.55
CA HIS A 44 12.58 10.90 -4.39
C HIS A 44 11.05 10.87 -4.21
N ALA A 45 10.46 9.68 -4.20
CA ALA A 45 9.03 9.49 -3.99
C ALA A 45 8.59 9.99 -2.60
N GLN A 46 9.37 9.72 -1.54
CA GLN A 46 9.08 10.24 -0.20
C GLN A 46 8.99 11.78 -0.19
N ARG A 47 9.92 12.46 -0.89
CA ARG A 47 9.89 13.93 -1.00
C ARG A 47 8.62 14.41 -1.72
N LEU A 48 8.28 13.81 -2.86
CA LEU A 48 7.07 14.18 -3.61
C LEU A 48 5.79 13.98 -2.78
N ILE A 49 5.70 12.89 -2.01
CA ILE A 49 4.57 12.61 -1.13
C ILE A 49 4.48 13.66 -0.01
N LYS A 50 5.60 13.97 0.67
CA LYS A 50 5.63 14.99 1.72
C LYS A 50 5.21 16.36 1.20
N ASP A 51 5.66 16.74 0.01
CA ASP A 51 5.31 18.00 -0.64
C ASP A 51 3.83 18.04 -1.02
N ALA A 52 3.30 16.98 -1.65
CA ALA A 52 1.89 16.86 -2.02
C ALA A 52 0.96 16.92 -0.80
N CYS A 53 1.37 16.30 0.31
CA CYS A 53 0.65 16.31 1.58
C CYS A 53 0.88 17.59 2.41
N LYS A 54 1.77 18.50 1.98
CA LYS A 54 2.19 19.70 2.73
C LYS A 54 2.70 19.38 4.15
N ALA A 55 3.38 18.24 4.30
CA ALA A 55 3.82 17.69 5.57
C ALA A 55 5.32 17.35 5.51
N PRO A 56 6.22 18.35 5.51
CA PRO A 56 7.67 18.13 5.31
C PRO A 56 8.31 17.31 6.44
N SER A 57 7.73 17.32 7.64
CA SER A 57 8.20 16.55 8.80
C SER A 57 7.58 15.15 8.91
N ALA A 58 6.67 14.76 8.00
CA ALA A 58 6.08 13.43 8.03
C ALA A 58 7.12 12.36 7.70
N GLU A 59 6.90 11.16 8.22
CA GLU A 59 7.60 9.95 7.80
C GLU A 59 6.80 9.25 6.70
N VAL A 60 7.49 8.61 5.76
CA VAL A 60 6.87 7.92 4.62
C VAL A 60 7.48 6.52 4.53
N PHE A 61 6.63 5.50 4.60
CA PHE A 61 7.02 4.10 4.53
C PHE A 61 6.28 3.43 3.36
N PHE A 62 7.01 2.68 2.53
CA PHE A 62 6.44 1.96 1.39
C PHE A 62 6.13 0.52 1.78
N LEU A 63 4.91 0.07 1.46
CA LEU A 63 4.41 -1.28 1.72
C LEU A 63 3.78 -1.84 0.44
N VAL A 64 3.80 -3.16 0.28
CA VAL A 64 3.48 -3.83 -0.99
C VAL A 64 1.96 -3.96 -1.23
N GLY A 65 1.13 -3.91 -0.18
CA GLY A 65 -0.31 -4.06 -0.31
C GLY A 65 -1.11 -3.37 0.79
N GLY A 66 -2.39 -3.06 0.49
CA GLY A 66 -3.27 -2.28 1.36
C GLY A 66 -3.55 -2.90 2.73
N THR A 67 -3.77 -4.22 2.81
CA THR A 67 -3.98 -4.93 4.08
C THR A 67 -2.76 -4.85 5.00
N GLN A 68 -1.55 -5.00 4.43
CA GLN A 68 -0.31 -4.90 5.20
C GLN A 68 -0.10 -3.47 5.73
N THR A 69 -0.52 -2.45 4.97
CA THR A 69 -0.52 -1.05 5.41
C THR A 69 -1.46 -0.80 6.58
N ASN A 70 -2.68 -1.32 6.52
CA ASN A 70 -3.66 -1.17 7.60
C ASN A 70 -3.17 -1.81 8.90
N GLU A 71 -2.69 -3.06 8.83
CA GLU A 71 -2.21 -3.80 10.00
C GLU A 71 -1.01 -3.11 10.67
N VAL A 72 -0.02 -2.64 9.87
CA VAL A 72 1.16 -1.93 10.39
C VAL A 72 0.79 -0.58 10.98
N ALA A 73 -0.07 0.20 10.32
CA ALA A 73 -0.50 1.50 10.83
C ALA A 73 -1.27 1.36 12.14
N ILE A 74 -2.19 0.39 12.23
CA ILE A 74 -2.98 0.12 13.43
C ILE A 74 -2.06 -0.35 14.57
N SER A 75 -1.15 -1.28 14.30
CA SER A 75 -0.23 -1.82 15.32
C SER A 75 0.82 -0.80 15.78
N ALA A 76 1.21 0.16 14.92
CA ALA A 76 2.15 1.22 15.29
C ALA A 76 1.49 2.36 16.09
N LEU A 77 0.18 2.56 15.93
CA LEU A 77 -0.57 3.62 16.59
C LEU A 77 -1.24 3.18 17.89
N LEU A 78 -1.33 1.87 18.15
CA LEU A 78 -2.04 1.30 19.30
C LEU A 78 -1.09 0.52 20.18
N ALA A 79 -1.24 0.69 21.49
CA ALA A 79 -0.73 -0.29 22.43
C ALA A 79 -1.51 -1.62 22.29
N PRO A 80 -0.95 -2.77 22.71
CA PRO A 80 -1.59 -4.10 22.56
C PRO A 80 -3.01 -4.25 23.14
N TRP A 81 -3.47 -3.27 23.93
CA TRP A 81 -4.76 -3.25 24.62
C TRP A 81 -5.72 -2.17 24.10
N GLU A 82 -5.35 -1.41 23.07
CA GLU A 82 -6.21 -0.39 22.48
C GLU A 82 -6.94 -0.94 21.25
N GLY A 83 -8.20 -0.56 21.05
CA GLY A 83 -9.03 -1.00 19.93
C GLY A 83 -9.32 0.14 18.95
N VAL A 84 -9.48 -0.18 17.67
CA VAL A 84 -9.93 0.77 16.64
C VAL A 84 -11.46 0.78 16.59
N ILE A 85 -12.08 1.96 16.65
CA ILE A 85 -13.49 2.15 16.29
C ILE A 85 -13.53 2.59 14.82
N ALA A 86 -14.04 1.73 13.93
CA ALA A 86 -14.26 2.03 12.52
C ALA A 86 -15.77 2.08 12.20
N ALA A 87 -16.16 2.87 11.20
CA ALA A 87 -17.51 2.84 10.66
C ALA A 87 -17.80 1.46 10.03
N ALA A 88 -19.06 1.00 10.07
CA ALA A 88 -19.46 -0.31 9.54
C ALA A 88 -19.18 -0.51 8.03
N SER A 89 -18.95 0.58 7.28
CA SER A 89 -18.56 0.58 5.86
C SER A 89 -17.05 0.69 5.64
N GLY A 90 -16.24 0.82 6.70
CA GLY A 90 -14.79 0.85 6.62
C GLY A 90 -14.25 -0.56 6.35
N HIS A 91 -13.32 -0.69 5.40
CA HIS A 91 -12.72 -1.96 4.99
C HIS A 91 -12.20 -2.82 6.17
N ILE A 92 -11.74 -2.17 7.25
CA ILE A 92 -11.30 -2.76 8.52
C ILE A 92 -12.39 -3.66 9.16
N ALA A 93 -13.66 -3.24 9.10
CA ALA A 93 -14.75 -3.94 9.79
C ALA A 93 -15.31 -5.14 9.00
N VAL A 94 -15.05 -5.22 7.68
CA VAL A 94 -15.74 -6.17 6.80
C VAL A 94 -14.81 -7.22 6.18
N HIS A 95 -13.50 -6.96 6.08
CA HIS A 95 -12.53 -7.90 5.47
C HIS A 95 -11.30 -8.27 6.33
N GLU A 96 -11.12 -7.67 7.50
CA GLU A 96 -9.91 -7.87 8.34
C GLU A 96 -10.21 -8.44 9.75
N ALA A 97 -11.46 -8.88 9.99
CA ALA A 97 -11.89 -9.52 11.23
C ALA A 97 -11.37 -10.97 11.37
N GLY A 98 -10.04 -11.12 11.38
CA GLY A 98 -9.35 -12.40 11.61
C GLY A 98 -8.01 -12.29 12.36
N ALA A 99 -7.58 -11.09 12.77
CA ALA A 99 -6.33 -10.89 13.50
C ALA A 99 -6.51 -10.65 15.02
N ILE A 100 -7.70 -10.92 15.58
CA ILE A 100 -7.93 -10.90 17.04
C ILE A 100 -8.59 -12.23 17.45
N GLU A 101 -7.88 -13.34 17.29
CA GLU A 101 -8.08 -14.57 18.09
C GLU A 101 -6.97 -15.64 17.87
N ALA A 102 -5.69 -15.23 17.93
CA ALA A 102 -4.56 -16.18 18.10
C ALA A 102 -3.71 -15.88 19.35
N GLY A 103 -4.24 -15.09 20.28
CA GLY A 103 -3.65 -14.87 21.60
C GLY A 103 -4.28 -15.81 22.62
N GLY A 104 -4.02 -17.11 22.52
CA GLY A 104 -4.48 -18.05 23.54
C GLY A 104 -4.26 -19.52 23.21
N GLN A 105 -3.06 -20.04 23.48
CA GLN A 105 -2.84 -21.29 24.22
C GLN A 105 -1.33 -21.57 24.43
N SER A 106 -0.93 -21.44 25.70
CA SER A 106 0.25 -21.99 26.41
C SER A 106 1.67 -21.54 26.03
#